data_AF-A0A9D6F8R7-F1
#
_entry.id   AF-A0A9D6F8R7-F1
#
_cell.length_a   1.000
_cell.length_b   1.000
_cell.length_c   1.000
_cell.angle_alpha   90.00
_cell.angle_beta   90.00
_cell.angle_gamma   90.00
#
_symmetry.space_group_name_H-M   'P 1'
#
loop_
_entity.id
_entity.type
_entity.pdbx_description
1 polymer ?
#
loop_
_entity_poly.entity_id
_entity_poly.type
_entity_poly.pdbx_seq_one_letter_code
_entity_poly.pdbx_strand_id
1 'polypeptide(L)'
;MNRIFFVPILILAGIVVTISAAAAQTPNAQPAAAPERIAVGDLKKKLDSGEKLLLIDVREDWELKADGAIAGAIHIPVAELDARMKDIPKDVQLIFY
;
A
#
# COMPACT_ATOMS: atom_id res chain seq x y z
N MET A 1 36.24 -34.26 21.22
CA MET A 1 37.33 -34.61 22.17
C MET A 1 38.23 -33.39 22.28
N ASN A 2 37.88 -32.43 23.16
CA ASN A 2 38.49 -32.15 24.48
C ASN A 2 39.82 -31.37 24.36
N ARG A 3 40.13 -30.29 25.11
CA ARG A 3 39.49 -29.53 26.20
C ARG A 3 40.41 -28.33 26.54
N ILE A 4 39.81 -27.16 26.82
CA ILE A 4 40.09 -26.19 27.92
C ILE A 4 41.46 -25.47 28.02
N PHE A 5 41.44 -24.13 28.06
CA PHE A 5 42.11 -23.20 29.00
C PHE A 5 41.53 -21.78 28.74
N PHE A 6 40.50 -21.27 29.41
CA PHE A 6 40.44 -20.62 30.73
C PHE A 6 41.62 -19.70 31.09
N VAL A 7 41.49 -18.39 30.82
CA VAL A 7 41.94 -17.31 31.71
C VAL A 7 40.95 -16.13 31.59
N PRO A 8 40.41 -15.60 32.71
CA PRO A 8 39.40 -14.55 32.73
C PRO A 8 40.06 -13.17 32.84
N ILE A 9 39.53 -12.15 32.15
CA ILE A 9 39.80 -10.76 32.52
C ILE A 9 38.46 -10.04 32.68
N LEU A 10 38.09 -9.98 33.95
CA LEU A 10 37.11 -9.08 34.54
C LEU A 10 37.74 -7.68 34.55
N ILE A 11 37.23 -6.73 33.76
CA ILE A 11 37.41 -5.31 34.07
C ILE A 11 36.03 -4.67 34.14
N LEU A 12 35.59 -4.53 35.38
CA LEU A 12 34.52 -3.70 35.85
C LEU A 12 35.06 -2.26 35.95
N ALA A 13 34.62 -1.35 35.09
CA ALA A 13 34.62 0.09 35.38
C ALA A 13 33.81 0.85 34.34
N GLY A 14 32.91 1.72 34.81
CA GLY A 14 32.38 2.80 33.99
C GLY A 14 30.91 2.64 33.62
N ILE A 15 30.05 2.85 34.61
CA ILE A 15 28.73 3.44 34.36
C ILE A 15 28.97 4.78 33.66
N VAL A 16 28.58 4.86 32.39
CA VAL A 16 28.13 6.11 31.79
C VAL A 16 26.73 5.81 31.26
N VAL A 17 25.75 6.02 32.14
CA VAL A 17 24.37 6.29 31.72
C VAL A 17 24.41 7.67 31.08
N THR A 18 24.70 7.73 29.79
CA THR A 18 24.32 8.89 28.98
C THR A 18 22.86 8.71 28.63
N ILE A 19 22.02 9.47 29.31
CA ILE A 19 20.65 9.75 28.89
C ILE A 19 20.77 10.57 27.61
N SER A 20 20.94 9.91 26.47
CA SER A 20 20.71 10.57 25.19
C SER A 20 19.21 10.71 25.04
N ALA A 21 18.78 11.96 24.99
CA ALA A 21 17.40 12.41 24.87
C ALA A 21 16.61 11.56 23.86
N ALA A 22 15.37 11.25 24.24
CA ALA A 22 14.37 10.66 23.39
C ALA A 22 14.15 11.51 22.13
N ALA A 23 14.93 11.25 21.08
CA ALA A 23 14.43 11.37 19.74
C ALA A 23 13.54 10.15 19.56
N ALA A 24 12.22 10.38 19.63
CA ALA A 24 11.24 9.41 19.20
C ALA A 24 11.70 8.86 17.84
N GLN A 25 12.14 7.61 17.84
CA GLN A 25 12.28 6.86 16.61
C GLN A 25 10.86 6.78 16.07
N THR A 26 10.50 7.68 15.16
CA THR A 26 9.31 7.50 14.34
C THR A 26 9.40 6.08 13.81
N PRO A 27 8.41 5.21 14.06
CA PRO A 27 8.35 3.93 13.40
C PRO A 27 8.61 4.22 11.92
N ASN A 28 9.60 3.55 11.32
CA ASN A 28 9.92 3.68 9.90
C ASN A 28 8.60 3.51 9.12
N ALA A 29 7.95 4.62 8.80
CA ALA A 29 6.82 4.66 7.91
C ALA A 29 7.46 4.52 6.54
N GLN A 30 7.68 3.27 6.14
CA GLN A 30 7.91 2.92 4.75
C GLN A 30 6.84 3.68 3.96
N PRO A 31 7.19 4.57 3.01
CA PRO A 31 6.19 5.19 2.16
C PRO A 31 5.36 4.06 1.56
N ALA A 32 4.07 4.01 1.83
CA ALA A 32 3.18 3.11 1.14
C ALA A 32 3.43 3.33 -0.35
N ALA A 33 3.82 2.27 -1.08
CA ALA A 33 4.18 2.38 -2.48
C ALA A 33 3.07 3.16 -3.21
N ALA A 34 3.46 4.21 -3.96
CA ALA A 34 2.51 4.99 -4.73
C ALA A 34 1.71 4.05 -5.67
N PRO A 35 0.43 4.33 -5.91
CA PRO A 35 -0.38 3.48 -6.78
C PRO A 35 0.25 3.41 -8.18
N GLU A 36 0.33 2.19 -8.71
CA GLU A 36 0.79 1.97 -10.08
C GLU A 36 -0.20 2.59 -11.07
N ARG A 37 0.33 3.25 -12.11
CA ARG A 37 -0.48 3.85 -13.18
C ARG A 37 -0.44 3.00 -14.43
N ILE A 38 -1.58 2.88 -15.10
CA ILE A 38 -1.71 2.23 -16.39
C ILE A 38 -1.97 3.26 -17.49
N ALA A 39 -1.37 3.05 -18.67
CA ALA A 39 -1.69 3.86 -19.84
C ALA A 39 -3.09 3.49 -20.38
N VAL A 40 -3.85 4.49 -20.85
CA VAL A 40 -5.22 4.29 -21.36
C VAL A 40 -5.28 3.23 -22.46
N GLY A 41 -4.30 3.23 -23.37
CA GLY A 41 -4.23 2.24 -24.44
C GLY A 41 -4.05 0.80 -23.95
N ASP A 42 -3.33 0.61 -22.84
CA ASP A 42 -3.13 -0.71 -22.26
C ASP A 42 -4.34 -1.15 -21.43
N LEU A 43 -4.99 -0.23 -20.71
CA LEU A 43 -6.28 -0.50 -20.09
C LEU A 43 -7.30 -0.97 -21.13
N LYS A 44 -7.38 -0.27 -22.28
CA LYS A 44 -8.27 -0.67 -23.38
C LYS A 44 -7.96 -2.09 -23.88
N LYS A 45 -6.69 -2.43 -24.11
CA LYS A 45 -6.32 -3.79 -24.53
C LYS A 45 -6.73 -4.85 -23.52
N LYS A 46 -6.58 -4.58 -22.22
CA LYS A 46 -6.99 -5.50 -21.15
C LYS A 46 -8.51 -5.73 -21.15
N LEU A 47 -9.28 -4.64 -21.29
CA LEU A 47 -10.74 -4.68 -21.42
C LEU A 47 -11.17 -5.47 -22.66
N ASP A 48 -10.57 -5.17 -23.82
CA ASP A 48 -10.88 -5.84 -25.09
C ASP A 48 -10.48 -7.34 -25.08
N SER A 49 -9.46 -7.71 -24.29
CA SER A 49 -9.01 -9.09 -24.13
C SER A 49 -9.86 -9.91 -23.14
N GLY A 50 -10.81 -9.27 -22.44
CA GLY A 50 -11.62 -9.92 -21.40
C GLY A 50 -10.82 -10.32 -20.17
N GLU A 51 -9.72 -9.63 -19.87
CA GLU A 51 -8.93 -9.90 -18.65
C GLU A 51 -9.77 -9.63 -17.39
N LYS A 52 -9.65 -10.50 -16.38
CA LYS A 52 -10.40 -10.35 -15.12
C LYS A 52 -9.82 -9.18 -14.31
N LEU A 53 -10.44 -8.01 -14.44
CA LEU A 53 -10.16 -6.81 -13.66
C LEU A 53 -11.46 -6.15 -13.19
N LEU A 54 -11.38 -5.37 -12.12
CA LEU A 54 -12.45 -4.49 -11.67
C LEU A 54 -12.07 -3.05 -11.97
N LEU A 55 -12.92 -2.40 -12.76
CA LEU A 55 -12.79 -0.99 -13.08
C LEU A 55 -13.76 -0.20 -12.20
N ILE A 56 -13.25 0.77 -11.44
CA ILE A 56 -14.02 1.57 -10.49
C ILE A 56 -13.97 3.04 -10.92
N ASP A 57 -15.15 3.62 -11.17
CA ASP A 57 -15.31 5.05 -11.49
C ASP A 57 -15.48 5.83 -10.18
N VAL A 58 -14.46 6.62 -9.81
CA VAL A 58 -14.43 7.37 -8.53
C VAL A 58 -14.89 8.82 -8.66
N ARG A 59 -15.41 9.19 -9.83
CA ARG A 59 -15.98 10.51 -10.13
C ARG A 59 -17.29 10.75 -9.39
N GLU A 60 -17.88 11.91 -9.61
CA GLU A 60 -19.19 12.25 -9.07
C GLU A 60 -20.34 11.84 -10.02
N ASP A 61 -21.54 11.62 -9.47
CA ASP A 61 -22.74 11.21 -10.23
C ASP A 61 -23.07 12.12 -11.43
N TRP A 62 -22.78 13.42 -11.31
CA TRP A 62 -23.10 14.39 -12.35
C TRP A 62 -22.18 14.26 -13.58
N GLU A 63 -20.94 13.80 -13.39
CA GLU A 63 -19.99 13.55 -14.49
C GLU A 63 -20.43 12.34 -15.31
N LEU A 64 -20.94 11.30 -14.65
CA LEU A 64 -21.48 10.11 -15.34
C LEU A 64 -22.71 10.46 -16.18
N LYS A 65 -23.55 11.38 -15.71
CA LYS A 65 -24.73 11.84 -16.44
C LYS A 65 -24.39 12.71 -17.64
N ALA A 66 -23.29 13.48 -17.55
CA ALA A 66 -22.84 14.37 -18.61
C ALA A 66 -22.05 13.63 -19.70
N ASP A 67 -21.06 12.82 -19.28
CA ASP A 67 -20.04 12.25 -20.17
C ASP A 67 -20.18 10.73 -20.37
N GLY A 68 -21.06 10.09 -19.60
CA GLY A 68 -21.18 8.64 -19.57
C GLY A 68 -20.12 7.97 -18.69
N ALA A 69 -20.13 6.64 -18.70
CA ALA A 69 -19.19 5.79 -17.95
C ALA A 69 -18.62 4.70 -18.86
N ILE A 70 -17.46 4.15 -18.49
CA ILE A 70 -16.89 3.01 -19.19
C ILE A 70 -17.77 1.79 -18.91
N ALA A 71 -18.19 1.08 -19.96
CA ALA A 71 -19.05 -0.09 -19.82
C ALA A 71 -18.40 -1.15 -18.91
N GLY A 72 -19.16 -1.63 -17.93
CA GLY A 72 -18.67 -2.60 -16.93
C GLY A 72 -17.94 -1.99 -15.74
N ALA A 73 -17.75 -0.66 -15.70
CA ALA A 73 -17.25 0.02 -14.51
C ALA A 73 -18.28 0.02 -13.38
N ILE A 74 -17.79 -0.12 -12.15
CA ILE A 74 -18.58 0.05 -10.94
C ILE A 74 -18.39 1.49 -10.45
N HIS A 75 -19.48 2.22 -10.30
CA HIS A 75 -19.41 3.57 -9.76
C HIS A 75 -19.34 3.56 -8.24
N ILE A 76 -18.28 4.16 -7.68
CA ILE A 76 -18.09 4.37 -6.25
C ILE A 76 -17.43 5.74 -6.08
N PRO A 77 -18.20 6.81 -5.79
CA PRO A 77 -17.64 8.14 -5.59
C PRO A 77 -16.51 8.13 -4.55
N VAL A 78 -15.50 8.98 -4.75
CA VAL A 78 -14.32 9.02 -3.87
C VAL A 78 -14.69 9.18 -2.38
N ALA A 79 -15.76 9.91 -2.07
CA ALA A 79 -16.25 10.12 -0.71
C ALA A 79 -16.77 8.82 -0.04
N GLU A 80 -17.21 7.85 -0.83
CA GLU A 80 -17.72 6.56 -0.35
C GLU A 80 -16.68 5.44 -0.43
N LEU A 81 -15.58 5.67 -1.18
CA LEU A 81 -14.62 4.64 -1.53
C LEU A 81 -14.07 3.90 -0.30
N ASP A 82 -13.59 4.63 0.71
CA ASP A 82 -13.02 4.04 1.94
C ASP A 82 -14.01 3.12 2.65
N ALA A 83 -15.29 3.50 2.71
CA ALA A 83 -16.33 2.70 3.34
C ALA A 83 -16.66 1.43 2.54
N ARG A 84 -16.52 1.49 1.21
CA ARG A 84 -16.85 0.40 0.26
C ARG A 84 -15.65 -0.49 -0.07
N MET A 85 -14.43 -0.07 0.22
CA MET A 85 -13.21 -0.88 0.01
C MET A 85 -13.24 -2.23 0.72
N LYS A 86 -14.02 -2.38 1.79
CA LYS A 86 -14.23 -3.65 2.49
C LYS A 86 -15.08 -4.66 1.70
N ASP A 87 -15.94 -4.19 0.80
CA ASP A 87 -16.83 -5.00 -0.02
C ASP A 87 -16.17 -5.41 -1.34
N ILE A 88 -15.04 -4.78 -1.69
CA ILE A 88 -14.34 -5.03 -2.94
C ILE A 88 -13.41 -6.25 -2.79
N PRO A 89 -13.53 -7.27 -3.67
CA PRO A 89 -12.63 -8.42 -3.65
C PRO A 89 -11.18 -8.01 -3.90
N LYS A 90 -10.25 -8.58 -3.12
CA LYS A 90 -8.81 -8.25 -3.20
C LYS A 90 -8.00 -9.22 -4.07
N ASP A 91 -8.64 -10.27 -4.59
CA ASP A 91 -8.04 -11.30 -5.46
C ASP A 91 -8.11 -10.94 -6.96
N VAL A 92 -8.57 -9.73 -7.28
CA VAL A 92 -8.69 -9.22 -8.65
C VAL A 92 -7.93 -7.90 -8.78
N GLN A 93 -7.45 -7.61 -9.99
CA GLN A 93 -6.81 -6.33 -10.26
C GLN A 93 -7.86 -5.21 -10.19
N LEU A 94 -7.67 -4.24 -9.30
CA LEU A 94 -8.47 -3.02 -9.23
C LEU A 94 -7.81 -1.91 -10.05
N ILE A 95 -8.62 -1.20 -10.82
CA ILE A 95 -8.21 0.00 -11.56
C ILE A 95 -9.23 1.10 -11.25
N PHE A 96 -8.75 2.24 -10.78
CA PHE A 96 -9.56 3.42 -10.51
C PHE A 96 -9.40 4.41 -11.66
N TYR A 97 -10.48 5.10 -12.03
CA TYR A 97 -10.46 6.20 -12.98
C TYR A 97 -11.40 7.33 -12.58
#